data_AF-A0A0K2UIN8-F1
#
_entry.id   AF-A0A0K2UIN8-F1
#
_cell.length_a   1.000
_cell.length_b   1.000
_cell.length_c   1.000
_cell.angle_alpha   90.00
_cell.angle_beta   90.00
_cell.angle_gamma   90.00
#
_symmetry.space_group_name_H-M   'P 1'
#
loop_
_entity.id
_entity.type
_entity.pdbx_description
1 polymer ?
#
loop_
_entity_poly.entity_id
_entity_poly.type
_entity_poly.pdbx_seq_one_letter_code
_entity_poly.pdbx_strand_id
1 'polypeptide(L)'
;MELSMESFNSINGLLKVAEFILAYTLMIMARLGGRSHYYYEPYEFGSEGAQFFVVGVLLAFCIILPGEILTYFFGAHLSLLEIFLSAIGAALYTIAGAITLYNSRSFHGKYYDIGVAIGSLCIIMAIAMIVDFLVALKNTKITVIQTRTL
;
A
#
# COMPACT_ATOMS: atom_id res chain seq x y z
N MET A 1 10.55 -23.22 -17.30
CA MET A 1 9.73 -22.08 -16.87
C MET A 1 10.56 -20.85 -17.18
N GLU A 2 10.35 -20.24 -18.34
CA GLU A 2 11.09 -19.04 -18.71
C GLU A 2 10.56 -17.89 -17.86
N LEU A 3 11.44 -17.25 -17.10
CA LEU A 3 11.11 -16.04 -16.35
C LEU A 3 10.71 -14.97 -17.36
N SER A 4 9.42 -14.65 -17.42
CA SER A 4 8.90 -13.59 -18.29
C SER A 4 9.29 -12.22 -17.72
N MET A 5 10.52 -11.80 -18.02
CA MET A 5 10.99 -10.43 -17.77
C MET A 5 10.12 -9.39 -18.51
N GLU A 6 9.37 -9.81 -19.53
CA GLU A 6 8.42 -8.95 -20.25
C GLU A 6 7.28 -8.47 -19.37
N SER A 7 6.78 -9.31 -18.44
CA SER A 7 5.67 -8.93 -17.54
C SER A 7 6.11 -7.87 -16.51
N PHE A 8 7.37 -7.91 -16.08
CA PHE A 8 7.94 -6.92 -15.14
C PHE A 8 8.18 -5.55 -15.79
N ASN A 9 8.54 -5.52 -17.07
CA ASN A 9 8.69 -4.29 -17.85
C ASN A 9 7.35 -3.63 -18.23
N SER A 10 6.22 -4.25 -17.86
CA SER A 10 4.92 -3.62 -18.01
C SER A 10 4.73 -2.48 -17.00
N ILE A 11 3.90 -1.50 -17.36
CA ILE A 11 3.56 -0.36 -16.50
C ILE A 11 2.99 -0.83 -15.15
N ASN A 12 2.22 -1.93 -15.14
CA ASN A 12 1.64 -2.48 -13.92
C ASN A 12 2.71 -3.08 -13.01
N GLY A 13 3.66 -3.84 -13.56
CA GLY A 13 4.77 -4.41 -12.79
C GLY A 13 5.61 -3.32 -12.10
N LEU A 14 5.92 -2.24 -12.83
CA LEU A 14 6.66 -1.10 -12.27
C LEU A 14 5.88 -0.37 -11.18
N LEU A 15 4.57 -0.17 -11.34
CA LEU A 15 3.72 0.43 -10.31
C LEU A 15 3.72 -0.40 -9.03
N LYS A 16 3.62 -1.74 -9.14
CA LYS A 16 3.67 -2.64 -7.99
C LYS A 16 4.98 -2.60 -7.23
N VAL A 17 6.10 -2.49 -7.93
CA VAL A 17 7.41 -2.32 -7.28
C VAL A 17 7.47 -0.98 -6.55
N ALA A 18 6.98 0.10 -7.15
CA ALA A 18 6.93 1.41 -6.51
C ALA A 18 6.05 1.39 -5.24
N GLU A 19 4.86 0.78 -5.33
CA GLU A 19 3.96 0.55 -4.19
C GLU A 19 4.65 -0.24 -3.08
N PHE A 20 5.36 -1.32 -3.41
CA PHE A 20 6.08 -2.11 -2.42
C PHE A 20 7.16 -1.31 -1.69
N ILE A 21 7.96 -0.53 -2.42
CA ILE A 21 9.01 0.32 -1.83
C ILE A 21 8.40 1.38 -0.90
N LEU A 22 7.28 1.99 -1.31
CA LEU A 22 6.55 2.96 -0.49
C LEU A 22 5.99 2.31 0.78
N ALA A 23 5.33 1.17 0.68
CA ALA A 23 4.80 0.43 1.83
C ALA A 23 5.91 0.06 2.82
N TYR A 24 7.05 -0.44 2.32
CA TYR A 24 8.18 -0.81 3.16
C TYR A 24 8.81 0.40 3.86
N THR A 25 8.94 1.52 3.14
CA THR A 25 9.43 2.79 3.70
C THR A 25 8.51 3.30 4.81
N LEU A 26 7.20 3.27 4.59
CA LEU A 26 6.19 3.61 5.61
C LEU A 26 6.31 2.74 6.85
N MET A 27 6.53 1.43 6.69
CA MET A 27 6.73 0.51 7.82
C MET A 27 8.00 0.86 8.61
N ILE A 28 9.12 1.12 7.93
CA ILE A 28 10.37 1.52 8.58
C ILE A 28 10.18 2.83 9.35
N MET A 29 9.54 3.84 8.75
CA MET A 29 9.28 5.11 9.41
C MET A 29 8.34 4.94 10.60
N ALA A 30 7.31 4.11 10.48
CA ALA A 30 6.42 3.77 11.59
C ALA A 30 7.17 3.06 12.73
N ARG A 31 8.16 2.23 12.40
CA ARG A 31 8.94 1.47 13.40
C ARG A 31 10.03 2.30 14.07
N LEU A 32 10.65 3.24 13.35
CA LEU A 32 11.80 4.02 13.81
C LEU A 32 11.48 5.48 14.13
N GLY A 33 10.24 5.93 13.89
CA GLY A 33 9.82 7.32 14.01
C GLY A 33 9.43 7.78 15.42
N GLY A 34 9.80 7.04 16.47
CA GLY A 34 9.36 7.28 17.84
C GLY A 34 9.76 8.62 18.44
N ARG A 35 9.18 8.88 19.61
CA ARG A 35 9.26 10.18 20.30
C ARG A 35 10.53 10.33 21.13
N SER A 36 11.10 9.22 21.59
CA SER A 36 12.29 9.19 22.43
C SER A 36 13.57 9.21 21.60
N HIS A 37 14.49 10.13 21.94
CA HIS A 37 15.81 10.21 21.31
C HIS A 37 16.77 9.12 21.83
N TYR A 38 16.44 8.48 22.96
CA TYR A 38 17.28 7.52 23.67
C TYR A 38 16.87 6.06 23.48
N TYR A 39 15.62 5.82 23.08
CA TYR A 39 15.09 4.48 22.81
C TYR A 39 14.40 4.47 21.46
N TYR A 40 14.72 3.48 20.62
CA TYR A 40 14.06 3.26 19.32
C TYR A 40 12.61 2.82 19.54
N GLU A 41 11.75 3.78 19.83
CA GLU A 41 10.33 3.57 20.03
C GLU A 41 9.60 3.63 18.68
N PRO A 42 8.50 2.88 18.51
CA PRO A 42 7.64 3.04 17.36
C PRO A 42 6.90 4.39 17.40
N TYR A 43 6.47 4.85 16.23
CA TYR A 43 5.59 6.01 16.11
C TYR A 43 4.20 5.70 16.69
N GLU A 44 3.59 6.67 17.37
CA GLU A 44 2.26 6.57 17.99
C GLU A 44 1.25 7.29 17.09
N PHE A 45 0.37 6.52 16.47
CA PHE A 45 -0.66 6.97 15.54
C PHE A 45 -1.93 7.48 16.24
N GLY A 46 -1.91 7.64 17.57
CA GLY A 46 -3.03 8.12 18.37
C GLY A 46 -3.54 7.09 19.38
N SER A 47 -4.86 6.91 19.46
CA SER A 47 -5.48 5.92 20.36
C SER A 47 -5.07 4.48 20.01
N GLU A 48 -5.24 3.54 20.94
CA GLU A 48 -4.92 2.12 20.72
C GLU A 48 -5.60 1.55 19.46
N GLY A 49 -6.86 1.94 19.20
CA GLY A 49 -7.57 1.54 17.98
C GLY A 49 -6.97 2.13 16.70
N ALA A 50 -6.54 3.39 16.72
CA ALA A 50 -5.85 4.02 15.60
C ALA A 50 -4.48 3.38 15.35
N GLN A 51 -3.74 3.08 16.43
CA GLN A 51 -2.47 2.36 16.37
C GLN A 51 -2.65 0.99 15.72
N PHE A 52 -3.60 0.20 16.21
CA PHE A 52 -3.89 -1.13 15.67
C PHE A 52 -4.27 -1.06 14.19
N PHE A 53 -5.14 -0.12 13.81
CA PHE A 53 -5.57 0.04 12.44
C PHE A 53 -4.41 0.42 11.51
N VAL A 54 -3.68 1.49 11.81
CA VAL A 54 -2.61 1.99 10.93
C VAL A 54 -1.48 0.97 10.81
N VAL A 55 -1.00 0.42 11.94
CA VAL A 55 0.06 -0.61 11.91
C VAL A 55 -0.42 -1.86 11.18
N GLY A 56 -1.68 -2.26 11.39
CA GLY A 56 -2.29 -3.38 10.69
C GLY A 56 -2.32 -3.19 9.18
N VAL A 57 -2.72 -2.02 8.69
CA VAL A 57 -2.71 -1.67 7.26
C VAL A 57 -1.28 -1.72 6.70
N LEU A 58 -0.33 -1.05 7.36
CA LEU A 58 1.07 -1.05 6.90
C LEU A 58 1.66 -2.46 6.82
N LEU A 59 1.43 -3.27 7.84
CA LEU A 59 1.93 -4.64 7.89
C LEU A 59 1.26 -5.54 6.84
N ALA A 60 -0.06 -5.45 6.69
CA ALA A 60 -0.81 -6.26 5.74
C ALA A 60 -0.31 -6.04 4.31
N PHE A 61 -0.14 -4.77 3.89
CA PHE A 61 0.32 -4.47 2.54
C PHE A 61 1.81 -4.74 2.31
N CYS A 62 2.64 -4.72 3.36
CA CYS A 62 4.00 -5.24 3.30
C CYS A 62 4.08 -6.75 3.01
N ILE A 63 3.01 -7.52 3.28
CA ILE A 63 2.93 -8.95 2.99
C ILE A 63 2.23 -9.20 1.65
N ILE A 64 1.16 -8.46 1.37
CA ILE A 64 0.35 -8.61 0.15
C ILE A 64 1.14 -8.22 -1.10
N LEU A 65 1.82 -7.06 -1.09
CA LEU A 65 2.51 -6.55 -2.29
C LEU A 65 3.65 -7.46 -2.79
N PRO A 66 4.51 -8.06 -1.93
CA PRO A 66 5.43 -9.10 -2.39
C PRO A 66 4.72 -10.30 -3.01
N GLY A 67 3.57 -10.70 -2.47
CA GLY A 67 2.76 -11.78 -3.02
C GLY A 67 2.29 -11.47 -4.45
N GLU A 68 1.83 -10.25 -4.69
CA GLU A 68 1.45 -9.78 -6.03
C GLU A 68 2.67 -9.70 -6.96
N ILE A 69 3.82 -9.19 -6.49
CA ILE A 69 5.04 -9.17 -7.31
C ILE A 69 5.45 -10.60 -7.70
N LEU A 70 5.34 -11.56 -6.78
CA LEU A 70 5.62 -12.97 -7.08
C LEU A 70 4.65 -13.55 -8.11
N THR A 71 3.36 -13.20 -8.10
CA THR A 71 2.43 -13.66 -9.16
C THR A 71 2.84 -13.15 -10.53
N TYR A 72 3.32 -11.91 -10.64
CA TYR A 72 3.91 -11.40 -11.87
C TYR A 72 5.18 -12.17 -12.30
N PHE A 73 6.05 -12.55 -11.36
CA PHE A 73 7.25 -13.36 -11.66
C PHE A 73 6.90 -14.73 -12.24
N PHE A 74 5.80 -15.34 -11.80
CA PHE A 74 5.34 -16.62 -12.32
C PHE A 74 4.55 -16.52 -13.63
N GLY A 75 4.43 -15.32 -14.21
CA GLY A 75 3.76 -15.08 -15.48
C GLY A 75 2.23 -15.17 -15.40
N ALA A 76 1.65 -15.03 -14.21
CA ALA A 76 0.21 -14.99 -14.06
C ALA A 76 -0.36 -13.70 -14.70
N HIS A 77 -1.55 -13.82 -15.27
CA HIS A 77 -2.28 -12.67 -15.78
C HIS A 77 -2.92 -11.88 -14.64
N LEU A 78 -3.17 -10.60 -14.90
CA LEU A 78 -3.78 -9.65 -13.99
C LEU A 78 -5.08 -10.22 -13.39
N SER A 79 -5.08 -10.43 -12.08
CA SER A 79 -6.17 -11.09 -11.36
C SER A 79 -7.21 -10.08 -10.89
N LEU A 80 -8.48 -10.47 -10.86
CA LEU A 80 -9.55 -9.70 -10.21
C LEU A 80 -9.21 -9.43 -8.73
N LEU A 81 -8.46 -10.34 -8.10
CA LEU A 81 -7.96 -10.16 -6.73
C LEU A 81 -7.03 -8.94 -6.60
N GLU A 82 -6.10 -8.73 -7.53
CA GLU A 82 -5.17 -7.59 -7.51
C GLU A 82 -5.93 -6.27 -7.63
N ILE A 83 -6.91 -6.22 -8.54
CA ILE A 83 -7.79 -5.05 -8.69
C ILE A 83 -8.53 -4.74 -7.39
N PHE A 84 -9.07 -5.78 -6.74
CA PHE A 84 -9.77 -5.63 -5.47
C PHE A 84 -8.86 -5.17 -4.34
N LEU A 85 -7.64 -5.71 -4.27
CA LEU A 85 -6.62 -5.34 -3.29
C LEU A 85 -6.13 -3.90 -3.47
N SER A 86 -5.91 -3.44 -4.71
CA SER A 86 -5.56 -2.03 -4.98
C SER A 86 -6.69 -1.08 -4.57
N ALA A 87 -7.95 -1.43 -4.84
CA ALA A 87 -9.10 -0.62 -4.42
C ALA A 87 -9.24 -0.54 -2.89
N ILE A 88 -9.13 -1.67 -2.18
CA ILE A 88 -9.17 -1.70 -0.71
C ILE A 88 -7.97 -0.96 -0.12
N GLY A 89 -6.78 -1.20 -0.67
CA GLY A 89 -5.55 -0.55 -0.23
C GLY A 89 -5.64 0.96 -0.34
N ALA A 90 -6.12 1.49 -1.46
CA ALA A 90 -6.36 2.91 -1.62
C ALA A 90 -7.27 3.50 -0.52
N ALA A 91 -8.38 2.84 -0.20
CA ALA A 91 -9.28 3.29 0.86
C ALA A 91 -8.61 3.24 2.25
N LEU A 92 -7.94 2.13 2.57
CA LEU A 92 -7.30 1.93 3.87
C LEU A 92 -6.12 2.90 4.09
N TYR A 93 -5.25 3.09 3.08
CA TYR A 93 -4.13 4.03 3.16
C TYR A 93 -4.61 5.49 3.22
N THR A 94 -5.73 5.83 2.58
CA THR A 94 -6.35 7.16 2.72
C THR A 94 -6.77 7.40 4.17
N ILE A 95 -7.47 6.44 4.78
CA ILE A 95 -7.91 6.53 6.17
C ILE A 95 -6.70 6.60 7.11
N ALA A 96 -5.70 5.74 6.90
CA ALA A 96 -4.48 5.72 7.70
C ALA A 96 -3.70 7.04 7.63
N GLY A 97 -3.59 7.63 6.42
CA GLY A 97 -2.98 8.94 6.21
C GLY A 97 -3.75 10.05 6.92
N ALA A 98 -5.07 10.05 6.81
CA ALA A 98 -5.93 11.04 7.47
C ALA A 98 -5.82 10.96 9.01
N ILE A 99 -5.86 9.76 9.59
CA ILE A 99 -5.67 9.52 11.03
C ILE A 99 -4.30 10.02 11.49
N THR A 100 -3.23 9.65 10.76
CA THR A 100 -1.86 10.04 11.09
C THR A 100 -1.71 11.57 11.06
N LEU A 101 -2.18 12.24 9.99
CA LEU A 101 -2.12 13.70 9.87
C LEU A 101 -2.93 14.41 10.94
N TYR A 102 -4.11 13.88 11.29
CA TYR A 102 -4.94 14.45 12.33
C TYR A 102 -4.26 14.38 13.70
N ASN A 103 -3.75 13.20 14.08
CA ASN A 103 -3.10 13.00 15.38
C ASN A 103 -1.74 13.71 15.48
N SER A 104 -1.04 13.86 14.35
CA SER A 104 0.24 14.59 14.29
C SER A 104 0.13 16.04 14.78
N ARG A 105 -1.03 16.70 14.60
CA ARG A 105 -1.25 18.11 14.97
C ARG A 105 -1.09 18.40 16.46
N SER A 106 -1.25 17.39 17.31
CA SER A 106 -1.11 17.53 18.76
C SER A 106 0.35 17.54 19.23
N PHE A 107 1.29 17.24 18.33
CA PHE A 107 2.72 17.17 18.64
C PHE A 107 3.48 18.36 18.06
N HIS A 108 4.68 18.60 18.57
CA HIS A 108 5.56 19.69 18.15
C HIS A 108 6.98 19.17 17.87
N GLY A 109 7.73 19.88 17.02
CA GLY A 109 9.11 19.55 16.67
C GLY A 109 9.23 18.31 15.79
N LYS A 110 10.35 17.57 15.91
CA LYS A 110 10.67 16.42 15.03
C LYS A 110 9.55 15.37 14.93
N TYR A 111 8.78 15.18 15.99
CA TYR A 111 7.69 14.20 16.00
C TYR A 111 6.51 14.62 15.12
N TYR A 112 6.23 15.92 15.06
CA TYR A 112 5.26 16.48 14.11
C TYR A 112 5.72 16.26 12.67
N ASP A 113 6.99 16.55 12.37
CA ASP A 113 7.54 16.42 11.01
C ASP A 113 7.48 14.98 10.51
N ILE A 114 7.84 14.01 11.36
CA ILE A 114 7.75 12.57 11.05
C ILE A 114 6.30 12.17 10.81
N GLY A 115 5.38 12.62 11.68
CA GLY A 115 3.96 12.31 11.54
C GLY A 115 3.35 12.86 10.25
N VAL A 116 3.70 14.10 9.87
CA VAL A 116 3.30 14.70 8.60
C VAL A 116 3.92 13.95 7.42
N ALA A 117 5.17 13.53 7.51
CA ALA A 117 5.83 12.74 6.47
C ALA A 117 5.16 11.37 6.28
N ILE A 118 4.92 10.61 7.36
CA ILE A 118 4.23 9.32 7.28
C ILE A 118 2.80 9.51 6.74
N GLY A 119 2.07 10.49 7.27
CA GLY A 119 0.70 10.77 6.87
C GLY A 119 0.59 11.14 5.38
N SER A 120 1.48 12.01 4.89
CA SER A 120 1.52 12.40 3.47
C SER A 120 1.94 11.26 2.55
N LEU A 121 2.93 10.44 2.95
CA LEU A 121 3.32 9.25 2.20
C LEU A 121 2.20 8.20 2.14
N CYS A 122 1.39 8.04 3.19
CA CYS A 122 0.19 7.20 3.13
C CYS A 122 -0.83 7.70 2.09
N ILE A 123 -1.01 9.02 1.96
CA ILE A 123 -1.87 9.59 0.92
C ILE A 123 -1.28 9.37 -0.48
N ILE A 124 0.04 9.52 -0.64
CA ILE A 124 0.72 9.23 -1.91
C ILE A 124 0.56 7.75 -2.28
N MET A 125 0.72 6.85 -1.31
CA MET A 125 0.48 5.41 -1.49
C MET A 125 -0.95 5.11 -1.92
N ALA A 126 -1.94 5.77 -1.31
CA ALA A 126 -3.33 5.63 -1.71
C ALA A 126 -3.56 6.09 -3.16
N ILE A 127 -2.96 7.20 -3.58
CA ILE A 127 -3.03 7.68 -4.97
C ILE A 127 -2.38 6.68 -5.92
N ALA A 128 -1.22 6.13 -5.58
CA ALA A 128 -0.54 5.11 -6.38
C ALA A 128 -1.45 3.88 -6.60
N MET A 129 -2.09 3.39 -5.54
CA MET A 129 -3.03 2.27 -5.61
C MET A 129 -4.30 2.58 -6.41
N ILE A 130 -4.79 3.83 -6.40
CA ILE A 130 -5.89 4.25 -7.28
C ILE A 130 -5.45 4.22 -8.75
N VAL A 131 -4.26 4.73 -9.05
CA VAL A 131 -3.72 4.72 -10.41
C VAL A 131 -3.56 3.29 -10.89
N ASP A 132 -2.98 2.42 -10.08
CA ASP A 132 -2.84 0.99 -10.38
C ASP A 132 -4.20 0.33 -10.63
N PHE A 133 -5.19 0.57 -9.76
CA PHE A 133 -6.57 0.10 -9.95
C PHE A 133 -7.17 0.55 -11.29
N LEU A 134 -7.01 1.82 -11.65
CA LEU A 134 -7.55 2.37 -12.91
C LEU A 134 -6.85 1.78 -14.14
N VAL A 135 -5.53 1.61 -14.09
CA VAL A 135 -4.77 0.99 -15.18
C VAL A 135 -5.14 -0.48 -15.31
N ALA A 136 -5.27 -1.19 -14.19
CA ALA A 136 -5.71 -2.58 -14.16
C ALA A 136 -7.10 -2.76 -14.76
N LEU A 137 -8.09 -1.95 -14.34
CA LEU A 137 -9.44 -1.95 -14.90
C LEU A 137 -9.47 -1.74 -16.42
N LYS A 138 -8.63 -0.81 -16.93
CA LYS A 138 -8.56 -0.54 -18.37
C LYS A 138 -8.02 -1.75 -19.16
N ASN A 139 -7.13 -2.53 -18.56
CA ASN A 139 -6.51 -3.69 -19.18
C ASN A 139 -7.34 -4.98 -19.06
N THR A 140 -8.28 -5.04 -18.10
CA THR A 140 -9.18 -6.18 -17.94
C THR A 140 -10.30 -6.14 -18.97
N LYS A 141 -10.18 -6.96 -20.04
CA LYS A 141 -11.33 -7.28 -20.89
C LYS A 141 -12.25 -8.21 -20.11
N ILE A 142 -13.42 -7.72 -19.68
CA ILE A 142 -14.43 -8.54 -19.00
C ILE A 142 -14.96 -9.55 -20.03
N THR A 143 -14.41 -10.76 -20.00
CA THR A 143 -14.92 -11.88 -20.80
C THR A 143 -16.22 -12.36 -20.15
N VAL A 144 -17.35 -11.89 -20.66
CA VAL A 144 -18.67 -12.38 -20.25
C VAL A 144 -18.79 -13.83 -20.73
N ILE A 145 -18.63 -14.78 -19.81
CA ILE A 145 -18.88 -16.20 -20.09
C ILE A 145 -20.39 -16.35 -20.26
N GLN A 146 -20.86 -16.44 -21.50
CA GLN A 146 -22.24 -16.83 -21.77
C GLN A 146 -22.40 -18.32 -21.45
N THR A 147 -22.91 -18.62 -20.26
CA THR A 147 -23.35 -19.97 -19.91
C THR A 147 -24.59 -20.30 -20.76
N ARG A 148 -24.39 -21.02 -21.87
CA ARG A 148 -25.50 -21.65 -22.59
C ARG A 148 -26.01 -22.82 -21.74
N THR A 149 -27.18 -22.66 -21.14
CA THR A 149 -27.96 -23.78 -20.62
C THR A 149 -28.50 -24.58 -21.81
N LEU A 150 -28.05 -25.83 -21.96
CA LEU A 150 -28.63 -26.84 -22.84
C LEU A 150 -29.87 -27.44 -22.17
#